data_AF-A0A7Z9N625-F1
#
_entry.id   AF-A0A7Z9N625-F1
#
_cell.length_a   1.000
_cell.length_b   1.000
_cell.length_c   1.000
_cell.angle_alpha   90.00
_cell.angle_beta   90.00
_cell.angle_gamma   90.00
#
_symmetry.space_group_name_H-M   'P 1'
#
loop_
_entity.id
_entity.type
_entity.pdbx_description
1 polymer ?
#
loop_
_entity_poly.entity_id
_entity_poly.type
_entity_poly.pdbx_seq_one_letter_code
_entity_poly.pdbx_strand_id
1 'polypeptide(L)'
;MRRYKGLKRRRRPLKIRQQVVATQKQFIRGVILLLGITLLIIFVFGDHGLLQLYKMKRERATVQAHIVQLRKEREKVTAEKNRLENDLQYIEKLARERYRMVKPGEKVYKVISKKTEN
;
A
#
# COMPACT_ATOMS: atom_id res chain seq x y z
N MET A 1 79.08 -49.63 36.06
CA MET A 1 77.82 -48.97 36.47
C MET A 1 77.37 -48.00 35.38
N ARG A 2 76.09 -48.10 34.98
CA ARG A 2 75.54 -47.57 33.71
C ARG A 2 75.27 -46.06 33.73
N ARG A 3 75.74 -45.38 32.67
CA ARG A 3 75.35 -44.04 32.24
C ARG A 3 73.88 -44.00 31.79
N TYR A 4 73.08 -43.09 32.34
CA TYR A 4 71.91 -42.56 31.65
C TYR A 4 71.91 -41.03 31.73
N LYS A 5 72.14 -40.42 30.57
CA LYS A 5 72.13 -38.98 30.32
C LYS A 5 70.68 -38.58 30.04
N GLY A 6 70.17 -37.59 30.76
CA GLY A 6 68.79 -37.12 30.65
C GLY A 6 68.40 -36.67 29.23
N LEU A 7 67.36 -37.29 28.68
CA LEU A 7 66.69 -36.85 27.47
C LEU A 7 65.85 -35.60 27.78
N LYS A 8 66.36 -34.41 27.43
CA LYS A 8 65.57 -33.17 27.44
C LYS A 8 64.49 -33.24 26.37
N ARG A 9 63.24 -33.50 26.78
CA ARG A 9 62.06 -33.37 25.92
C ARG A 9 61.86 -31.91 25.55
N ARG A 10 62.23 -31.52 24.31
CA ARG A 10 61.83 -30.25 23.70
C ARG A 10 60.31 -30.24 23.54
N ARG A 11 59.61 -29.42 24.35
CA ARG A 11 58.20 -29.10 24.13
C ARG A 11 58.08 -28.22 22.88
N ARG A 12 57.35 -28.69 21.87
CA ARG A 12 57.00 -27.90 20.67
C ARG A 12 56.06 -26.75 21.07
N PRO A 13 56.17 -25.54 20.48
CA PRO A 13 55.33 -24.42 20.86
C PRO A 13 53.91 -24.57 20.30
N LEU A 14 52.93 -24.70 21.19
CA LEU A 14 51.49 -24.78 20.89
C LEU A 14 50.88 -23.46 20.34
N LYS A 15 51.70 -22.41 20.21
CA LYS A 15 51.23 -21.04 19.90
C LYS A 15 50.80 -20.82 18.45
N ILE A 16 51.36 -21.57 17.49
CA ILE A 16 51.06 -21.39 16.05
C ILE A 16 49.62 -21.83 15.72
N ARG A 17 49.12 -22.89 16.37
CA ARG A 17 47.72 -23.34 16.18
C ARG A 17 46.70 -22.33 16.72
N GLN A 18 47.01 -21.61 17.79
CA GLN A 18 46.05 -20.67 18.38
C GLN A 18 45.81 -19.43 17.53
N GLN A 19 46.83 -18.95 16.81
CA GLN A 19 46.71 -17.76 15.96
C GLN A 19 45.87 -18.01 14.70
N VAL A 20 46.05 -19.16 14.04
CA VAL A 20 45.26 -19.53 12.85
C VAL A 20 43.78 -19.73 13.22
N VAL A 21 43.50 -20.32 14.39
CA VAL A 21 42.12 -20.51 14.86
C VAL A 21 41.47 -19.17 15.26
N ALA A 22 42.24 -18.21 15.76
CA ALA A 22 41.73 -16.87 16.11
C ALA A 22 41.38 -16.04 14.86
N THR A 23 42.25 -16.01 13.85
CA THR A 23 41.98 -15.30 12.58
C THR A 23 40.86 -15.98 11.80
N GLN A 24 40.80 -17.31 11.80
CA GLN A 24 39.70 -18.07 11.19
C GLN A 24 38.35 -17.81 11.87
N LYS A 25 38.32 -17.69 13.20
CA LYS A 25 37.09 -17.33 13.94
C LYS A 25 36.61 -15.92 13.62
N GLN A 26 37.52 -14.96 13.41
CA GLN A 26 37.15 -13.60 13.02
C GLN A 26 36.61 -13.55 11.58
N PHE A 27 37.21 -14.32 10.66
CA PHE A 27 36.71 -14.44 9.30
C PHE A 27 35.31 -15.07 9.26
N ILE A 28 35.10 -16.17 9.99
CA ILE A 28 33.79 -16.83 10.11
C ILE A 28 32.75 -15.88 10.71
N ARG A 29 33.10 -15.09 11.74
CA ARG A 29 32.20 -14.06 12.28
C ARG A 29 31.82 -13.01 11.24
N GLY A 30 32.79 -12.54 10.44
CA GLY A 30 32.52 -11.60 9.35
C GLY A 30 31.59 -12.18 8.29
N VAL A 31 31.82 -13.44 7.88
CA VAL A 31 30.97 -14.14 6.91
C VAL A 31 29.55 -14.34 7.45
N ILE A 32 29.39 -14.74 8.72
CA ILE A 32 28.06 -14.88 9.36
C ILE A 32 27.33 -13.55 9.42
N LEU A 33 28.02 -12.45 9.78
CA LEU A 33 27.46 -11.11 9.79
C LEU A 33 26.99 -10.69 8.39
N LEU A 34 27.82 -10.93 7.38
CA LEU A 34 27.50 -10.60 6.00
C LEU A 34 26.30 -11.40 5.49
N LEU A 35 26.25 -12.71 5.77
CA LEU A 35 25.09 -13.56 5.47
C LEU A 35 23.82 -13.06 6.18
N GLY A 36 23.91 -12.73 7.47
CA GLY A 36 22.78 -12.18 8.22
C GLY A 36 22.26 -10.88 7.64
N ILE A 37 23.15 -9.97 7.23
CA ILE A 37 22.77 -8.71 6.58
C ILE A 37 22.11 -8.98 5.22
N THR A 38 22.67 -9.88 4.40
CA THR A 38 22.06 -10.21 3.10
C THR A 38 20.67 -10.81 3.26
N LEU A 39 20.46 -11.68 4.25
CA LEU A 39 19.15 -12.25 4.55
C LEU A 39 18.18 -11.18 5.05
N LEU A 40 18.63 -10.24 5.88
CA LEU A 40 17.83 -9.11 6.33
C LEU A 40 17.38 -8.23 5.16
N ILE A 41 18.29 -7.93 4.22
CA ILE A 41 17.98 -7.14 3.03
C ILE A 41 16.95 -7.86 2.16
N ILE A 42 17.14 -9.15 1.89
CA ILE A 42 16.18 -9.96 1.12
C ILE A 42 14.84 -10.08 1.86
N PHE A 43 14.84 -10.16 3.19
CA PHE A 43 13.61 -10.22 3.98
C PHE A 43 12.84 -8.89 3.98
N VAL A 44 13.54 -7.75 3.96
CA VAL A 44 12.91 -6.43 3.95
C VAL A 44 12.49 -6.01 2.53
N PHE A 45 13.35 -6.23 1.54
CA PHE A 45 13.21 -5.77 0.15
C PHE A 45 12.86 -6.84 -0.87
N GLY A 46 12.88 -8.12 -0.52
CA GLY A 46 12.50 -9.20 -1.45
C GLY A 46 11.01 -9.16 -1.79
N ASP A 47 10.63 -9.93 -2.81
CA ASP A 47 9.26 -9.99 -3.37
C ASP A 47 8.17 -10.42 -2.38
N HIS A 48 8.53 -10.83 -1.17
CA HIS A 48 7.60 -11.18 -0.08
C HIS A 48 7.90 -10.40 1.21
N GLY A 49 8.71 -9.36 1.10
CA GLY A 49 9.14 -8.56 2.24
C GLY A 49 8.02 -7.68 2.81
N LEU A 50 8.29 -7.12 3.99
CA LEU A 50 7.32 -6.33 4.75
C LEU A 50 6.79 -5.11 3.96
N LEU A 51 7.60 -4.55 3.07
CA LEU A 51 7.20 -3.42 2.21
C LEU A 51 6.10 -3.81 1.23
N GLN A 52 6.16 -5.02 0.65
CA GLN A 52 5.14 -5.50 -0.27
C GLN A 52 3.82 -5.71 0.44
N LEU A 53 3.85 -6.31 1.63
CA LEU A 53 2.65 -6.48 2.46
C LEU A 53 2.01 -5.13 2.80
N TYR A 54 2.81 -4.12 3.11
CA TYR A 54 2.30 -2.77 3.39
C TYR A 54 1.67 -2.13 2.14
N LYS A 55 2.33 -2.21 0.99
CA LYS A 55 1.80 -1.72 -0.29
C LYS A 55 0.48 -2.42 -0.65
N MET A 56 0.44 -3.74 -0.58
CA MET A 56 -0.76 -4.52 -0.89
C MET A 56 -1.91 -4.23 0.07
N LYS A 57 -1.64 -4.02 1.36
CA LYS A 57 -2.68 -3.59 2.32
C LYS A 57 -3.23 -2.21 1.97
N ARG A 58 -2.38 -1.25 1.59
CA ARG A 58 -2.83 0.09 1.16
C ARG A 58 -3.65 0.01 -0.12
N GLU A 59 -3.18 -0.72 -1.12
CA GLU A 59 -3.88 -0.88 -2.40
C GLU A 59 -5.22 -1.58 -2.23
N ARG A 60 -5.29 -2.59 -1.36
CA ARG A 60 -6.58 -3.21 -1.01
C ARG A 60 -7.52 -2.21 -0.35
N ALA A 61 -7.03 -1.36 0.54
CA ALA A 61 -7.85 -0.35 1.21
C ALA A 61 -8.37 0.71 0.23
N THR A 62 -7.54 1.18 -0.70
CA THR A 62 -7.96 2.13 -1.74
C THR A 62 -8.99 1.50 -2.66
N VAL A 63 -8.73 0.32 -3.22
CA VAL A 63 -9.68 -0.38 -4.08
C VAL A 63 -11.02 -0.62 -3.37
N GLN A 64 -10.99 -1.00 -2.10
CA GLN A 64 -12.21 -1.18 -1.31
C GLN A 64 -12.99 0.14 -1.15
N ALA A 65 -12.31 1.26 -0.90
CA ALA A 65 -12.95 2.57 -0.81
C ALA A 65 -13.60 2.98 -2.15
N HIS A 66 -12.92 2.73 -3.26
CA HIS A 66 -13.46 2.95 -4.60
C HIS A 66 -14.70 2.10 -4.87
N ILE A 67 -14.71 0.83 -4.48
CA ILE A 67 -15.89 -0.05 -4.60
C ILE A 67 -17.07 0.53 -3.83
N VAL A 68 -16.85 1.01 -2.60
CA VAL A 68 -17.92 1.60 -1.78
C VAL A 68 -18.47 2.88 -2.43
N GLN A 69 -17.60 3.75 -2.95
CA GLN A 69 -18.02 4.96 -3.65
C GLN A 69 -18.86 4.63 -4.91
N LEU A 70 -18.37 3.71 -5.74
CA LEU A 70 -19.07 3.29 -6.96
C LEU A 70 -20.42 2.63 -6.66
N ARG A 71 -20.53 1.84 -5.59
CA ARG A 71 -21.81 1.27 -5.15
C ARG A 71 -22.81 2.36 -4.76
N LYS A 72 -22.36 3.36 -4.00
CA LYS A 72 -23.21 4.48 -3.59
C LYS A 72 -23.66 5.32 -4.78
N GLU A 73 -22.79 5.54 -5.75
CA GLU A 73 -23.14 6.25 -6.99
C GLU A 73 -24.13 5.46 -7.83
N ARG A 74 -23.91 4.15 -7.99
CA ARG A 74 -24.86 3.25 -8.65
C ARG A 74 -26.24 3.30 -8.00
N GLU A 75 -26.32 3.24 -6.67
CA GLU A 75 -27.60 3.34 -5.95
C GLU A 75 -28.31 4.66 -6.23
N LYS A 76 -27.59 5.79 -6.19
CA LYS A 76 -28.16 7.10 -6.50
C LYS A 76 -28.73 7.17 -7.91
N VAL A 77 -27.93 6.77 -8.90
CA VAL A 77 -28.34 6.79 -10.31
C VAL A 77 -29.51 5.82 -10.55
N THR A 78 -29.51 4.66 -9.90
CA THR A 78 -30.61 3.69 -10.03
C THR A 78 -31.89 4.23 -9.39
N ALA A 79 -31.80 4.89 -8.23
CA ALA A 79 -32.95 5.53 -7.60
C ALA A 79 -33.50 6.69 -8.44
N GLU A 80 -32.63 7.48 -9.06
CA GLU A 80 -33.04 8.56 -9.98
C GLU A 80 -33.70 7.99 -11.24
N LYS A 81 -33.12 6.95 -11.84
CA LYS A 81 -33.72 6.22 -12.97
C LYS A 81 -35.12 5.70 -12.61
N ASN A 82 -35.28 5.06 -11.45
CA ASN A 82 -36.58 4.55 -11.02
C ASN A 82 -37.62 5.67 -10.85
N ARG A 83 -37.22 6.85 -10.35
CA ARG A 83 -38.11 8.03 -10.26
C ARG A 83 -38.48 8.56 -11.64
N LEU A 84 -37.53 8.61 -12.56
CA LEU A 84 -37.78 9.04 -13.95
C LEU A 84 -38.67 8.05 -14.72
N GLU A 85 -38.65 6.76 -14.41
CA GLU A 85 -39.47 5.75 -15.10
C GLU A 85 -40.87 5.61 -14.51
N ASN A 86 -41.00 5.68 -13.17
CA ASN A 86 -42.24 5.30 -12.49
C ASN A 86 -43.01 6.48 -11.87
N ASP A 87 -42.43 7.69 -11.80
CA ASP A 87 -43.06 8.85 -11.17
C ASP A 87 -43.34 9.97 -12.19
N LEU A 88 -44.57 9.97 -12.72
CA LEU A 88 -45.06 10.99 -13.65
C LEU A 88 -45.06 12.41 -13.06
N GLN A 89 -45.31 12.57 -11.75
CA GLN A 89 -45.29 13.88 -11.11
C GLN A 89 -43.87 14.43 -11.04
N TYR A 90 -42.89 13.57 -10.76
CA TYR A 90 -41.48 13.93 -10.79
C TYR A 90 -41.04 14.38 -12.19
N ILE A 91 -41.46 13.66 -13.24
CA ILE A 91 -41.17 14.04 -14.64
C ILE A 91 -41.81 15.39 -14.99
N GLU A 92 -43.07 15.61 -14.64
CA GLU A 92 -43.77 16.88 -14.92
C GLU A 92 -43.10 18.06 -14.21
N LYS A 93 -42.73 17.87 -12.93
CA LYS A 93 -41.98 18.87 -12.16
C LYS A 93 -40.63 19.17 -12.82
N LEU A 94 -39.88 18.14 -13.21
CA LEU A 94 -38.59 18.29 -13.88
C LEU A 94 -38.73 19.02 -15.22
N ALA A 95 -39.74 18.67 -16.02
CA ALA A 95 -40.04 19.30 -17.30
C ALA A 95 -40.36 20.80 -17.14
N ARG A 96 -41.14 21.16 -16.12
CA ARG A 96 -41.50 22.56 -15.83
C ARG A 96 -40.34 23.37 -15.23
N GLU A 97 -39.61 22.82 -14.26
CA GLU A 97 -38.55 23.55 -13.55
C GLU A 97 -37.24 23.65 -14.34
N ARG A 98 -36.75 22.52 -14.88
CA ARG A 98 -35.47 22.49 -15.60
C ARG A 98 -35.62 22.90 -17.05
N TYR A 99 -36.67 22.44 -17.71
CA TYR A 99 -36.84 22.60 -19.16
C TYR A 99 -37.86 23.69 -19.53
N ARG A 100 -38.56 24.29 -18.56
CA ARG A 100 -39.61 25.30 -18.78
C ARG A 100 -40.67 24.86 -19.78
N MET A 101 -40.93 23.55 -19.82
CA MET A 101 -41.94 22.96 -20.70
C MET A 101 -43.32 23.41 -20.23
N VAL A 102 -44.15 23.82 -21.19
CA VAL A 102 -45.53 24.28 -20.96
C VAL A 102 -46.48 23.53 -21.86
N LYS A 103 -47.67 23.21 -21.35
CA LYS A 103 -48.73 22.59 -22.15
C LYS A 103 -49.34 23.64 -23.11
N PRO A 104 -49.92 23.21 -24.24
CA PRO A 104 -50.65 24.11 -25.12
C PRO A 104 -51.72 24.91 -24.33
N GLY A 105 -51.62 26.24 -24.34
CA GLY A 105 -52.50 27.14 -23.59
C GLY A 105 -51.94 27.72 -22.29
N GLU A 106 -50.79 27.24 -21.79
CA GLU A 106 -50.12 27.80 -20.61
C GLU A 106 -49.17 28.96 -20.98
N LYS A 107 -49.05 29.99 -20.12
CA LYS A 107 -48.18 31.17 -20.33
C LYS A 107 -46.98 31.17 -19.37
N VAL A 108 -45.78 31.35 -19.91
CA VAL A 108 -44.54 31.48 -19.12
C VAL A 108 -44.30 32.95 -18.77
N TYR A 109 -44.19 33.27 -17.48
CA TYR A 109 -43.80 34.60 -17.01
C TYR A 109 -42.33 34.61 -16.60
N LYS A 110 -41.53 35.50 -17.20
CA LYS A 110 -40.14 35.74 -16.79
C LYS A 110 -40.09 37.06 -16.03
N VAL A 111 -39.75 37.02 -14.74
CA VAL A 111 -39.55 38.23 -13.95
C VAL A 111 -38.25 38.89 -14.41
N ILE A 112 -38.35 40.06 -15.03
CA ILE A 112 -37.20 40.90 -15.39
C ILE A 112 -37.06 41.93 -14.29
N SER A 113 -35.97 41.90 -13.53
CA SER A 113 -35.68 42.96 -12.56
C SER A 113 -35.46 44.25 -13.33
N LYS A 114 -36.27 45.28 -13.05
CA LYS A 114 -36.12 46.60 -13.66
C LYS A 114 -34.73 47.09 -13.30
N LYS A 115 -33.86 47.26 -14.31
CA LYS A 115 -32.54 47.85 -14.13
C LYS A 115 -32.80 49.29 -13.69
N THR A 116 -32.55 49.59 -12.43
CA THR A 116 -32.56 50.96 -11.92
C THR A 116 -31.35 51.64 -12.55
N GLU A 117 -31.58 52.38 -13.64
CA GLU A 117 -30.59 53.31 -14.18
C GLU A 117 -30.57 54.52 -13.24
N ASN A 118 -29.41 54.77 -12.64
CA ASN A 118 -29.09 56.00 -11.93
C ASN A 118 -28.81 57.11 -12.94
#